data_AF-A0A9D5U5M5-F1
#
_entry.id   AF-A0A9D5U5M5-F1
#
_cell.length_a   1.000
_cell.length_b   1.000
_cell.length_c   1.000
_cell.angle_alpha   90.00
_cell.angle_beta   90.00
_cell.angle_gamma   90.00
#
_symmetry.space_group_name_H-M   'P 1'
#
loop_
_entity.id
_entity.type
_entity.pdbx_description
1 polymer ?
#
loop_
_entity_poly.entity_id
_entity_poly.type
_entity_poly.pdbx_seq_one_letter_code
_entity_poly.pdbx_strand_id
1 'polypeptide(L)' 'MASRKTFLLRISPELWDELNRWAAEELRSVNGQIEYLLREAVKARRGKDELGEQAKDGEGQS' A
#
# COMPACT_ATOMS: atom_id res chain seq x y z
N MET A 1 -21.98 7.45 -1.53
CA MET A 1 -20.50 7.44 -1.50
C MET A 1 -20.09 6.80 -0.18
N ALA A 2 -19.28 5.74 -0.20
CA ALA A 2 -18.79 5.14 1.04
C ALA A 2 -18.07 6.21 1.87
N SER A 3 -18.36 6.26 3.18
CA SER A 3 -17.73 7.23 4.08
C SER A 3 -16.22 6.97 4.12
N ARG A 4 -15.41 7.98 3.81
CA ARG A 4 -13.96 7.91 3.99
C ARG A 4 -13.64 7.99 5.48
N LYS A 5 -12.81 7.07 5.97
CA LYS A 5 -12.33 7.08 7.36
C LYS A 5 -11.24 8.14 7.50
N THR A 6 -11.46 9.12 8.36
CA THR A 6 -10.43 10.11 8.74
C THR A 6 -9.69 9.62 9.96
N PHE A 7 -8.35 9.69 9.94
CA PHE A 7 -7.49 9.38 11.08
C PHE A 7 -6.26 10.27 11.05
N LEU A 8 -5.62 10.46 12.22
CA LEU A 8 -4.35 11.16 12.31
C LEU A 8 -3.21 10.20 11.99
N LEU A 9 -2.40 10.52 10.98
CA LEU A 9 -1.19 9.79 10.63
C LEU A 9 0.02 10.51 11.21
N ARG A 10 0.84 9.80 11.98
CA ARG A 10 2.17 10.28 12.36
C ARG A 10 3.16 9.81 11.29
N ILE A 11 3.88 10.75 10.70
CA ILE A 11 4.83 10.51 9.63
C ILE A 11 6.10 11.32 9.90
N SER A 12 7.27 10.79 9.52
CA SER A 12 8.50 11.58 9.63
C SER A 12 8.49 12.70 8.58
N PRO A 13 9.10 13.86 8.86
CA PRO A 13 9.17 14.98 7.91
C PRO A 13 9.82 14.58 6.58
N GLU A 14 10.86 13.75 6.63
CA GLU A 14 11.63 13.35 5.44
C GLU A 14 10.77 12.50 4.49
N LEU A 15 9.98 11.57 5.06
CA LEU A 15 9.05 10.77 4.28
C LEU A 15 7.91 11.62 3.73
N TRP A 16 7.42 12.58 4.50
CA TRP A 16 6.40 13.52 4.02
C TRP A 16 6.90 14.31 2.80
N ASP A 17 8.12 14.83 2.85
CA ASP A 17 8.69 15.60 1.76
C ASP A 17 8.87 14.76 0.48
N GLU A 18 9.29 13.50 0.63
CA GLU A 18 9.40 12.57 -0.50
C GLU A 18 8.04 12.28 -1.13
N LEU A 19 7.01 12.03 -0.31
CA LEU A 19 5.64 11.82 -0.79
C LEU A 19 5.08 13.07 -1.50
N ASN A 20 5.42 14.27 -1.04
CA ASN A 20 5.00 15.52 -1.69
C ASN A 20 5.63 15.67 -3.08
N ARG A 21 6.94 15.43 -3.20
CA ARG A 21 7.64 15.48 -4.49
C ARG A 21 7.05 14.47 -5.47
N TRP A 22 6.90 13.22 -5.05
CA TRP A 22 6.35 12.17 -5.90
C TRP A 22 4.91 12.48 -6.33
N ALA A 23 4.06 12.96 -5.42
CA ALA A 23 2.71 13.37 -5.76
C ALA A 23 2.70 14.52 -6.79
N ALA A 24 3.61 15.49 -6.68
CA ALA A 24 3.74 16.59 -7.63
C ALA A 24 4.18 16.12 -9.02
N GLU A 25 5.15 15.19 -9.08
CA GLU A 25 5.61 14.57 -10.34
C GLU A 25 4.49 13.84 -11.08
N GLU A 26 3.59 13.18 -10.35
CA GLU A 26 2.43 12.48 -10.91
C GLU A 26 1.18 13.37 -11.07
N LEU A 27 1.29 14.68 -10.85
CA LEU A 27 0.18 15.65 -10.88
C LEU A 27 -1.02 15.21 -10.01
N ARG A 28 -0.73 14.65 -8.84
CA ARG A 28 -1.71 14.10 -7.90
C ARG A 28 -1.69 14.86 -6.58
N SER A 29 -2.81 14.82 -5.85
CA SER A 29 -2.81 15.22 -4.44
C SER A 29 -2.00 14.24 -3.59
N VAL A 30 -1.35 14.75 -2.54
CA VAL A 30 -0.58 13.92 -1.58
C VAL A 30 -1.45 12.84 -0.94
N ASN A 31 -2.70 13.17 -0.58
CA ASN A 31 -3.65 12.18 -0.03
C ASN A 31 -3.96 11.07 -1.05
N GLY A 32 -4.12 11.41 -2.33
CA GLY A 32 -4.28 10.43 -3.40
C GLY A 32 -3.05 9.54 -3.57
N GLN A 33 -1.85 10.12 -3.44
CA GLN A 33 -0.60 9.36 -3.50
C GLN A 33 -0.48 8.37 -2.35
N ILE A 34 -0.78 8.80 -1.13
CA ILE A 34 -0.79 7.95 0.06
C ILE A 34 -1.80 6.80 -0.11
N GLU A 35 -3.01 7.10 -0.58
CA GLU A 35 -4.03 6.07 -0.80
C GLU A 35 -3.57 5.04 -1.84
N TYR A 36 -3.00 5.48 -2.96
CA TYR A 36 -2.46 4.60 -4.00
C TYR A 36 -1.38 3.67 -3.43
N LEU A 37 -0.39 4.20 -2.72
CA LEU A 37 0.70 3.42 -2.14
C LEU A 37 0.21 2.40 -1.12
N LEU A 38 -0.75 2.78 -0.27
CA LEU A 38 -1.33 1.86 0.71
C LEU A 38 -2.11 0.72 0.02
N ARG A 39 -2.82 1.01 -1.07
CA ARG A 39 -3.53 -0.01 -1.87
C ARG A 39 -2.54 -1.00 -2.49
N GLU A 40 -1.49 -0.50 -3.11
CA GLU A 40 -0.46 -1.35 -3.73
C GLU A 40 0.27 -2.19 -2.68
N ALA A 41 0.61 -1.62 -1.51
CA ALA A 41 1.23 -2.35 -0.41
C ALA A 41 0.35 -3.50 0.11
N VAL A 42 -0.97 -3.26 0.28
CA VAL A 42 -1.92 -4.31 0.69
C VAL A 42 -2.07 -5.39 -0.38
N LYS A 43 -2.16 -5.01 -1.65
CA LYS A 43 -2.25 -5.94 -2.78
C LYS A 43 -1.00 -6.82 -2.87
N ALA A 44 0.18 -6.21 -2.78
CA ALA A 44 1.46 -6.92 -2.80
C ALA A 44 1.59 -7.88 -1.61
N ARG A 45 1.13 -7.48 -0.41
CA ARG A 45 1.10 -8.37 0.75
C ARG A 45 0.20 -9.57 0.52
N ARG A 46 -1.05 -9.36 0.08
CA ARG A 46 -1.99 -10.46 -0.20
C ARG A 46 -1.46 -11.42 -1.26
N GLY A 47 -0.90 -10.90 -2.35
CA GLY A 47 -0.28 -11.75 -3.37
C GLY A 47 0.89 -12.58 -2.85
N LYS A 48 1.67 -12.07 -1.88
CA LYS A 48 2.70 -12.86 -1.19
C LYS A 48 2.10 -13.93 -0.28
N ASP A 49 1.02 -13.61 0.43
CA ASP A 49 0.32 -14.56 1.30
C ASP A 49 -0.27 -15.72 0.47
N GLU A 50 -0.90 -15.43 -0.68
CA GLU A 50 -1.44 -16.44 -1.61
C GLU A 50 -0.36 -17.34 -2.23
N LEU A 51 0.81 -16.78 -2.58
CA LEU A 51 1.96 -17.56 -3.05
C LEU A 51 2.56 -18.45 -1.94
N GLY A 52 2.50 -17.99 -0.69
CA GLY A 52 2.95 -18.75 0.48
C GLY A 52 2.01 -19.91 0.84
N GLU A 53 0.70 -19.74 0.67
CA GLU A 53 -0.31 -20.80 0.87
C GLU A 53 -0.22 -21.87 -0.22
N GLN A 54 -0.10 -21.48 -1.50
CA GLN A 54 0.03 -22.42 -2.62
C GLN A 54 1.32 -23.28 -2.54
N ALA A 55 2.41 -22.73 -2.00
CA ALA A 55 3.64 -23.47 -1.77
C ALA A 55 3.50 -24.53 -0.66
N LYS A 56 2.61 -24.33 0.31
CA LYS A 56 2.37 -25.28 1.41
C LYS A 56 1.46 -26.42 1.01
N ASP A 57 0.50 -26.17 0.12
CA ASP A 57 -0.44 -27.19 -0.36
C ASP A 57 0.19 -28.17 -1.38
N GLY A 58 1.32 -27.81 -1.99
CA GLY A 58 2.07 -28.64 -2.94
C GLY A 58 3.04 -29.65 -2.32
N GLU A 59 3.39 -29.53 -1.04
CA GLU A 59 4.38 -30.41 -0.37
C GLU A 59 3.73 -31.62 0.35
N GLY A 60 2.39 -31.74 0.32
CA GLY A 60 1.63 -32.79 1.02
C GLY A 60 1.23 -34.01 0.19
N GLN A 61 1.66 -34.12 -1.06
CA GLN A 61 1.36 -35.26 -1.95
C GLN A 61 2.64 -35.77 -2.61
N SER A 62 3.52 -36.40 -1.84
CA SER A 62 4.60 -37.26 -2.34
C SER A 62 4.89 -38.36 -1.34
#